data_AF-A0A0F2JD88-F1
#
_entry.id   AF-A0A0F2JD88-F1
#
_cell.length_a   1.000
_cell.length_b   1.000
_cell.length_c   1.000
_cell.angle_alpha   90.00
_cell.angle_beta   90.00
_cell.angle_gamma   90.00
#
_symmetry.space_group_name_H-M   'P 1'
#
loop_
_entity.id
_entity.type
_entity.pdbx_description
1 polymer ?
#
loop_
_entity_poly.entity_id
_entity_poly.type
_entity_poly.pdbx_seq_one_letter_code
_entity_poly.pdbx_strand_id
1 'polypeptide(L)'
;MMKDKMTPVERAQAIAGGEMADRLPCNPNVANGVARIYGCKISEFNSSARIIADAQIASYRRFGYDGVRIFTDLFPWAEAMGAKINFPADNTADLATPAIDDIGQIDRLEAADPYKDGRLPIHIEAMKYLIDELGEEVSCAGGIVGPFTNAIFFIGY
;
A
#
# COMPACT_ATOMS: atom_id res chain seq x y z
N MET A 1 9.53 26.56 -12.19
CA MET A 1 9.12 25.83 -10.97
C MET A 1 10.25 25.99 -9.96
N MET A 2 9.97 26.44 -8.73
CA MET A 2 11.00 26.57 -7.70
C MET A 2 11.48 25.16 -7.32
N LYS A 3 12.79 24.96 -7.17
CA LYS A 3 13.35 23.67 -6.75
C LYS A 3 13.14 23.52 -5.25
N ASP A 4 12.73 22.33 -4.82
CA ASP A 4 12.62 21.99 -3.38
C ASP A 4 13.97 22.21 -2.69
N LYS A 5 13.90 22.72 -1.46
CA LYS A 5 15.07 23.00 -0.60
C LYS A 5 15.24 21.99 0.52
N MET A 6 14.19 21.23 0.82
CA MET A 6 14.16 20.16 1.81
C MET A 6 13.77 18.84 1.14
N THR A 7 14.32 17.72 1.62
CA THR A 7 13.75 16.39 1.36
C THR A 7 12.39 16.26 2.04
N PRO A 8 11.52 15.34 1.60
CA PRO A 8 10.31 14.98 2.34
C PRO A 8 10.53 14.72 3.84
N VAL A 9 11.61 14.02 4.20
CA VAL A 9 11.94 13.74 5.60
C VAL A 9 12.30 15.03 6.36
N GLU A 10 13.16 15.88 5.80
CA GLU A 10 13.53 17.17 6.40
C GLU A 10 12.30 18.07 6.57
N ARG A 11 11.42 18.09 5.56
CA ARG A 11 10.16 18.83 5.60
C ARG A 11 9.23 18.34 6.69
N ALA A 12 9.08 17.02 6.84
CA ALA A 12 8.27 16.43 7.90
C ALA A 12 8.85 16.74 9.30
N GLN A 13 10.17 16.69 9.45
CA GLN A 13 10.85 17.03 10.71
C GLN A 13 10.66 18.50 11.09
N ALA A 14 10.83 19.43 10.14
CA ALA A 14 10.60 20.86 10.37
C ALA A 14 9.16 21.13 10.86
N ILE A 15 8.15 20.55 10.19
CA ILE A 15 6.75 20.69 10.58
C ILE A 15 6.49 20.10 11.97
N ALA A 16 7.00 18.91 12.26
CA ALA A 16 6.84 18.27 13.56
C ALA A 16 7.51 19.08 14.70
N GLY A 17 8.60 19.78 14.40
CA GLY A 17 9.28 20.70 15.32
C GLY A 17 8.62 22.07 15.46
N GLY A 18 7.56 22.37 14.70
CA GLY A 18 6.92 23.69 14.67
C GLY A 18 7.71 24.75 13.89
N GLU A 19 8.68 24.32 13.07
CA GLU A 19 9.48 25.18 12.20
C GLU A 19 8.81 25.40 10.83
N MET A 20 9.33 26.36 10.07
CA MET A 20 8.86 26.64 8.71
C MET A 20 9.44 25.63 7.71
N ALA A 21 8.57 24.93 7.00
CA ALA A 21 8.93 24.12 5.84
C ALA A 21 9.13 24.96 4.57
N ASP A 22 9.89 24.44 3.61
CA ASP A 22 10.12 25.08 2.31
C ASP A 22 8.84 25.14 1.43
N ARG A 23 7.91 24.21 1.62
CA ARG A 23 6.54 24.17 1.09
C ARG A 23 5.64 23.26 1.91
N LEU A 24 4.34 23.30 1.65
CA LEU A 24 3.40 22.32 2.22
C LEU A 24 3.65 20.90 1.66
N PRO A 25 3.50 19.85 2.48
CA PRO A 25 3.53 18.47 2.00
C PRO A 25 2.39 18.19 1.00
N CYS A 26 2.70 17.42 -0.03
CA CYS A 26 1.79 16.97 -1.06
C CYS A 26 1.99 15.47 -1.29
N ASN A 27 0.97 14.68 -0.97
CA ASN A 27 1.01 13.23 -1.16
C ASN A 27 -0.27 12.74 -1.86
N PRO A 28 -0.31 12.76 -3.21
CA PRO A 28 -1.50 12.34 -3.95
C PRO A 28 -1.74 10.84 -3.83
N ASN A 29 -3.02 10.43 -3.80
CA ASN A 29 -3.37 9.01 -3.81
C ASN A 29 -3.31 8.46 -5.25
N VAL A 30 -2.19 7.84 -5.62
CA VAL A 30 -1.96 7.28 -6.96
C VAL A 30 -2.48 5.85 -7.12
N ALA A 31 -2.60 5.10 -6.01
CA ALA A 31 -3.05 3.70 -6.00
C ALA A 31 -2.36 2.85 -7.08
N ASN A 32 -3.11 2.02 -7.82
CA ASN A 32 -2.61 1.19 -8.92
C ASN A 32 -2.04 1.97 -10.13
N GLY A 33 -2.15 3.30 -10.14
CA GLY A 33 -1.49 4.15 -11.14
C GLY A 33 0.03 4.02 -11.13
N VAL A 34 0.65 3.63 -10.01
CA VAL A 34 2.11 3.44 -9.92
C VAL A 34 2.60 2.32 -10.86
N ALA A 35 1.80 1.27 -11.05
CA ALA A 35 2.12 0.18 -11.97
C ALA A 35 2.17 0.68 -13.42
N ARG A 36 1.27 1.60 -13.79
CA ARG A 36 1.27 2.25 -15.11
C ARG A 36 2.50 3.14 -15.33
N ILE A 37 2.94 3.84 -14.28
CA ILE A 37 4.14 4.69 -14.33
C ILE A 37 5.40 3.83 -14.50
N TYR A 38 5.46 2.69 -13.82
CA TYR A 38 6.56 1.73 -13.94
C TYR A 38 6.54 0.93 -15.25
N GLY A 39 5.36 0.69 -15.81
CA GLY A 39 5.17 -0.06 -17.06
C GLY A 39 4.92 -1.55 -16.86
N CYS A 40 4.37 -1.98 -15.71
CA CYS A 40 3.97 -3.37 -15.47
C CYS A 40 2.44 -3.54 -15.45
N LYS A 41 1.99 -4.79 -15.52
CA LYS A 41 0.59 -5.15 -15.34
C LYS A 41 0.21 -5.23 -13.86
N ILE A 42 -1.06 -4.99 -13.56
CA ILE A 42 -1.57 -5.07 -12.18
C ILE A 42 -1.38 -6.48 -11.57
N SER A 43 -1.49 -7.56 -12.36
CA SER A 43 -1.28 -8.92 -11.86
C SER A 43 0.17 -9.19 -11.42
N GLU A 44 1.14 -8.57 -12.09
CA GLU A 44 2.57 -8.67 -11.75
C GLU A 44 2.89 -7.83 -10.50
N PHE A 45 2.30 -6.64 -10.43
CA PHE A 45 2.41 -5.73 -9.30
C PHE A 45 1.82 -6.35 -8.02
N ASN A 46 0.67 -7.02 -8.08
CA ASN A 46 0.01 -7.56 -6.89
C ASN A 46 0.74 -8.73 -6.22
N SER A 47 1.70 -9.38 -6.90
CA SER A 47 2.29 -10.66 -6.48
C SER A 47 3.81 -10.62 -6.28
N SER A 48 4.46 -9.47 -6.46
CA SER A 48 5.92 -9.35 -6.34
C SER A 48 6.33 -8.16 -5.49
N ALA A 49 6.97 -8.42 -4.35
CA ALA A 49 7.47 -7.40 -3.43
C ALA A 49 8.40 -6.41 -4.13
N ARG A 50 9.25 -6.93 -5.02
CA ARG A 50 10.19 -6.14 -5.81
C ARG A 50 9.47 -5.21 -6.79
N ILE A 51 8.48 -5.71 -7.52
CA ILE A 51 7.72 -4.89 -8.49
C ILE A 51 6.91 -3.81 -7.75
N ILE A 52 6.35 -4.13 -6.57
CA ILE A 52 5.65 -3.12 -5.75
C ILE A 52 6.61 -1.99 -5.37
N ALA A 53 7.77 -2.33 -4.81
CA ALA A 53 8.76 -1.34 -4.40
C ALA A 53 9.26 -0.51 -5.59
N ASP A 54 9.69 -1.15 -6.67
CA ASP A 54 10.23 -0.47 -7.86
C ASP A 54 9.19 0.46 -8.51
N ALA A 55 7.91 0.06 -8.53
CA ALA A 55 6.85 0.92 -9.06
C ALA A 55 6.57 2.14 -8.19
N GLN A 56 6.57 1.96 -6.87
CA GLN A 56 6.43 3.07 -5.91
C GLN A 56 7.64 4.03 -6.00
N ILE A 57 8.86 3.49 -6.11
CA ILE A 57 10.09 4.27 -6.31
C ILE A 57 10.03 5.05 -7.62
N ALA A 58 9.63 4.42 -8.73
CA ALA A 58 9.50 5.09 -10.02
C ALA A 58 8.48 6.24 -9.98
N SER A 59 7.36 6.03 -9.28
CA SER A 59 6.33 7.06 -9.06
C SER A 59 6.89 8.23 -8.23
N TYR A 60 7.58 7.94 -7.13
CA TYR A 60 8.23 8.96 -6.31
C TYR A 60 9.28 9.76 -7.11
N ARG A 61 10.19 9.10 -7.83
CA ARG A 61 11.21 9.76 -8.65
C ARG A 61 10.62 10.63 -9.75
N ARG A 62 9.44 10.27 -10.26
CA ARG A 62 8.75 11.04 -11.31
C ARG A 62 8.03 12.28 -10.77
N PHE A 63 7.48 12.22 -9.56
CA PHE A 63 6.54 13.24 -9.07
C PHE A 63 6.95 13.95 -7.77
N GLY A 64 7.90 13.41 -7.00
CA GLY A 64 8.46 14.04 -5.80
C GLY A 64 7.50 14.12 -4.60
N TYR A 65 6.81 13.02 -4.27
CA TYR A 65 5.86 12.97 -3.15
C TYR A 65 6.52 13.20 -1.80
N ASP A 66 5.72 13.64 -0.83
CA ASP A 66 6.16 13.78 0.57
C ASP A 66 6.02 12.50 1.41
N GLY A 67 5.58 11.41 0.79
CA GLY A 67 5.51 10.09 1.40
C GLY A 67 5.33 9.02 0.32
N VAL A 68 5.79 7.81 0.59
CA VAL A 68 5.56 6.67 -0.33
C VAL A 68 4.86 5.56 0.42
N ARG A 69 3.84 4.98 -0.22
CA ARG A 69 2.96 3.99 0.41
C ARG A 69 3.03 2.65 -0.30
N ILE A 70 3.40 1.59 0.40
CA ILE A 70 3.20 0.22 -0.08
C ILE A 70 1.72 -0.11 -0.01
N PHE A 71 1.11 -0.26 -1.18
CA PHE A 71 -0.31 -0.54 -1.36
C PHE A 71 -0.55 -1.13 -2.74
N THR A 72 -1.39 -2.16 -2.80
CA THR A 72 -1.84 -2.78 -4.07
C THR A 72 -3.34 -2.63 -4.24
N ASP A 73 -4.11 -3.07 -3.25
CA ASP A 73 -5.56 -3.12 -3.27
C ASP A 73 -6.08 -3.20 -1.82
N LEU A 74 -7.40 -3.31 -1.68
CA LEU A 74 -8.07 -3.27 -0.39
C LEU A 74 -8.17 -4.64 0.30
N PHE A 75 -7.80 -5.72 -0.39
CA PHE A 75 -8.09 -7.07 0.05
C PHE A 75 -6.98 -7.87 0.74
N PRO A 76 -5.70 -7.43 0.90
CA PRO A 76 -4.67 -8.31 1.48
C PRO A 76 -5.03 -8.85 2.87
N TRP A 77 -5.68 -8.04 3.72
CA TRP A 77 -6.14 -8.47 5.04
C TRP A 77 -7.35 -9.38 4.96
N ALA A 78 -8.32 -9.06 4.10
CA ALA A 78 -9.49 -9.90 3.87
C ALA A 78 -9.11 -11.29 3.37
N GLU A 79 -8.19 -11.33 2.40
CA GLU A 79 -7.59 -12.54 1.83
C GLU A 79 -6.88 -13.37 2.89
N ALA A 80 -6.01 -12.75 3.70
CA ALA A 80 -5.27 -13.43 4.75
C ALA A 80 -6.19 -14.06 5.82
N MET A 81 -7.42 -13.57 5.95
CA MET A 81 -8.44 -14.07 6.89
C MET A 81 -9.51 -14.94 6.20
N GLY A 82 -9.29 -15.36 4.95
CA GLY A 82 -10.09 -16.38 4.28
C GLY A 82 -10.98 -15.92 3.12
N ALA A 83 -11.03 -14.61 2.82
CA ALA A 83 -11.74 -14.14 1.63
C ALA A 83 -11.03 -14.58 0.34
N LYS A 84 -11.79 -14.81 -0.73
CA LYS A 84 -11.25 -15.16 -2.05
C LYS A 84 -11.26 -13.95 -2.95
N ILE A 85 -10.13 -13.69 -3.60
CA ILE A 85 -9.92 -12.50 -4.42
C ILE A 85 -9.77 -12.90 -5.88
N ASN A 86 -10.44 -12.17 -6.76
CA ASN A 86 -10.23 -12.23 -8.19
C ASN A 86 -9.09 -11.28 -8.57
N PHE A 87 -8.13 -11.78 -9.36
CA PHE A 87 -7.01 -11.00 -9.87
C PHE A 87 -7.08 -10.91 -11.39
N PRO A 88 -7.75 -9.89 -11.94
CA PRO A 88 -7.72 -9.62 -13.37
C PRO A 88 -6.29 -9.39 -13.86
N ALA A 89 -6.03 -9.72 -15.12
CA ALA A 89 -4.69 -9.61 -15.71
C ALA A 89 -4.10 -8.19 -15.64
N ASP A 90 -4.93 -7.15 -15.80
CA ASP A 90 -4.45 -5.76 -15.82
C ASP A 90 -5.50 -4.77 -15.29
N ASN A 91 -6.21 -5.18 -14.25
CA ASN A 91 -7.16 -4.34 -13.53
C ASN A 91 -7.02 -4.58 -12.01
N THR A 92 -7.59 -3.68 -11.20
CA THR A 92 -7.58 -3.81 -9.73
C THR A 92 -8.23 -5.12 -9.29
N ALA A 93 -7.70 -5.70 -8.21
CA ALA A 93 -8.26 -6.89 -7.58
C ALA A 93 -9.73 -6.65 -7.16
N ASP A 94 -10.51 -7.72 -7.10
CA ASP A 94 -11.93 -7.67 -6.74
C ASP A 94 -12.30 -8.82 -5.79
N LEU A 95 -13.31 -8.61 -4.96
CA LEU A 95 -13.77 -9.64 -4.02
C LEU A 95 -14.54 -10.72 -4.79
N ALA A 96 -14.03 -11.95 -4.80
CA ALA A 96 -14.71 -13.08 -5.42
C ALA A 96 -15.68 -13.77 -4.46
N THR A 97 -15.28 -13.95 -3.20
CA THR A 97 -16.12 -14.55 -2.16
C THR A 97 -15.71 -14.00 -0.80
N PRO A 98 -16.66 -13.65 0.07
CA PRO A 98 -16.35 -13.24 1.44
C PRO A 98 -15.65 -14.35 2.24
N ALA A 99 -15.05 -13.98 3.38
CA ALA A 99 -14.40 -14.93 4.27
C ALA A 99 -15.41 -15.85 4.99
N ILE A 100 -16.61 -15.34 5.27
CA ILE A 100 -17.72 -16.06 5.87
C ILE A 100 -19.02 -15.80 5.10
N ASP A 101 -19.88 -16.80 5.03
CA ASP A 101 -21.17 -16.71 4.32
C ASP A 101 -22.31 -16.17 5.21
N ASP A 102 -22.12 -16.20 6.54
CA ASP A 102 -23.10 -15.80 7.53
C ASP A 102 -22.42 -15.22 8.77
N ILE A 103 -23.00 -14.17 9.35
CA ILE A 103 -22.44 -13.49 10.52
C ILE A 103 -22.32 -14.39 11.75
N GLY A 104 -23.14 -15.43 11.86
CA GLY A 104 -23.03 -16.45 12.91
C GLY A 104 -21.75 -17.30 12.82
N GLN A 105 -20.97 -17.16 11.74
CA GLN A 105 -19.68 -17.82 11.58
C GLN A 105 -18.50 -16.95 12.03
N ILE A 106 -18.74 -15.79 12.63
CA ILE A 106 -17.69 -14.84 13.03
C ILE A 106 -16.62 -15.49 13.94
N ASP A 107 -17.01 -16.44 14.79
CA ASP A 107 -16.11 -17.16 15.69
C ASP A 107 -15.11 -18.08 14.96
N ARG A 108 -15.28 -18.28 13.64
CA ARG A 108 -14.34 -19.04 12.80
C ARG A 108 -13.22 -18.18 12.23
N LEU A 109 -13.34 -16.85 12.29
CA LEU A 109 -12.31 -15.96 11.78
C LEU A 109 -11.11 -15.97 12.73
N GLU A 110 -9.92 -16.16 12.17
CA GLU A 110 -8.66 -16.06 12.90
C GLU A 110 -7.93 -14.78 12.50
N ALA A 111 -7.21 -14.18 13.45
CA ALA A 111 -6.39 -13.01 13.17
C ALA A 111 -5.21 -13.41 12.27
N ALA A 112 -5.03 -12.70 11.16
CA ALA A 112 -3.92 -12.94 10.25
C ALA A 112 -2.56 -12.61 10.89
N ASP A 113 -1.56 -13.48 10.68
CA ASP A 113 -0.15 -13.23 10.91
C ASP A 113 0.44 -12.52 9.67
N PRO A 114 0.80 -11.23 9.78
CA PRO A 114 1.25 -10.44 8.63
C PRO A 114 2.59 -10.92 8.06
N TYR A 115 3.32 -11.79 8.77
CA TYR A 115 4.57 -12.39 8.32
C TYR A 115 4.39 -13.74 7.62
N LYS A 116 3.17 -14.30 7.59
CA LYS A 116 2.91 -15.62 6.97
C LYS A 116 1.72 -15.65 6.02
N ASP A 117 0.66 -14.89 6.30
CA ASP A 117 -0.64 -15.14 5.69
C ASP A 117 -0.88 -14.29 4.42
N GLY A 118 -1.39 -14.96 3.38
CA GLY A 118 -1.76 -14.34 2.11
C GLY A 118 -0.63 -13.52 1.49
N ARG A 119 -0.96 -12.30 1.04
CA ARG A 119 0.00 -11.35 0.46
C ARG A 119 0.61 -10.37 1.46
N LEU A 120 0.29 -10.47 2.75
CA LEU A 120 0.85 -9.57 3.77
C LEU A 120 2.40 -9.63 3.84
N PRO A 121 3.06 -10.80 3.74
CA PRO A 121 4.53 -10.87 3.76
C PRO A 121 5.16 -10.14 2.57
N ILE A 122 4.51 -10.18 1.41
CA ILE A 122 4.94 -9.48 0.18
C ILE A 122 4.97 -7.97 0.42
N HIS A 123 3.98 -7.42 1.12
CA HIS A 123 3.94 -5.99 1.45
C HIS A 123 5.06 -5.62 2.43
N ILE A 124 5.29 -6.43 3.47
CA ILE A 124 6.40 -6.21 4.41
C ILE A 124 7.74 -6.23 3.68
N GLU A 125 7.93 -7.19 2.77
CA GLU A 125 9.16 -7.29 2.00
C GLU A 125 9.33 -6.10 1.04
N ALA A 126 8.25 -5.65 0.39
CA ALA A 126 8.27 -4.43 -0.44
C ALA A 126 8.65 -3.18 0.37
N MET A 127 8.18 -3.07 1.61
CA MET A 127 8.56 -1.97 2.51
C MET A 127 10.05 -1.97 2.79
N LYS A 128 10.68 -3.14 2.98
CA LYS A 128 12.13 -3.23 3.18
C LYS A 128 12.90 -2.70 1.98
N TYR A 129 12.57 -3.17 0.77
CA TYR A 129 13.22 -2.69 -0.46
C TYR A 129 13.07 -1.17 -0.66
N LEU A 130 11.90 -0.62 -0.33
CA LEU A 130 11.66 0.81 -0.45
C LEU A 130 12.47 1.61 0.58
N ILE A 131 12.53 1.15 1.84
CA ILE A 131 13.31 1.80 2.90
C ILE A 131 14.81 1.75 2.57
N ASP A 132 15.30 0.62 2.08
CA ASP A 132 16.71 0.46 1.68
C ASP A 132 17.12 1.45 0.58
N GLU A 133 16.22 1.77 -0.35
CA GLU A 133 16.49 2.68 -1.47
C GLU A 133 16.22 4.16 -1.15
N LEU A 134 15.15 4.46 -0.41
CA LEU A 134 14.60 5.82 -0.28
C LEU A 134 14.44 6.31 1.17
N GLY A 135 14.75 5.50 2.18
CA GLY A 135 14.41 5.78 3.58
C GLY A 135 15.02 7.06 4.16
N GLU A 136 16.13 7.53 3.59
CA GLU A 136 16.75 8.82 3.97
C GLU A 136 16.10 10.03 3.27
N GLU A 137 15.40 9.82 2.16
CA GLU A 137 14.76 10.89 1.40
C GLU A 137 13.28 11.07 1.76
N VAL A 138 12.54 9.96 1.88
CA VAL A 138 11.08 9.98 2.03
C VAL A 138 10.59 8.83 2.92
N SER A 139 9.58 9.13 3.75
CA SER A 139 9.01 8.14 4.67
C SER A 139 8.25 7.04 3.92
N CYS A 140 8.41 5.79 4.36
CA CYS A 140 7.63 4.65 3.93
C CYS A 140 6.38 4.47 4.82
N ALA A 141 5.23 4.22 4.22
CA ALA A 141 3.99 3.86 4.90
C ALA A 141 3.39 2.57 4.33
N GLY A 142 2.70 1.80 5.15
CA GLY A 142 1.87 0.66 4.71
C GLY A 142 0.40 1.08 4.59
N GLY A 143 -0.22 0.83 3.44
CA GLY A 143 -1.66 1.02 3.27
C GLY A 143 -2.43 -0.15 3.87
N ILE A 144 -3.16 0.09 4.96
CA ILE A 144 -4.00 -0.91 5.62
C ILE A 144 -5.46 -0.44 5.56
N VAL A 145 -6.35 -1.38 5.22
CA VAL A 145 -7.78 -1.11 5.20
C VAL A 145 -8.34 -1.07 6.62
N GLY A 146 -9.21 -0.10 6.89
CA GLY A 146 -9.83 0.07 8.20
C GLY A 146 -10.73 -1.11 8.57
N PRO A 147 -10.95 -1.34 9.88
CA PRO A 147 -11.67 -2.52 10.37
C PRO A 147 -13.12 -2.59 9.86
N PHE A 148 -13.80 -1.46 9.73
CA PHE A 148 -15.18 -1.42 9.22
C PHE A 148 -15.29 -1.91 7.77
N THR A 149 -14.38 -1.46 6.90
CA THR A 149 -14.33 -1.91 5.51
C THR A 149 -13.92 -3.37 5.40
N ASN A 150 -12.95 -3.82 6.20
CA ASN A 150 -12.61 -5.25 6.26
C ASN A 150 -13.78 -6.12 6.72
N ALA A 151 -14.56 -5.66 7.70
CA ALA A 151 -15.76 -6.37 8.15
C ALA A 151 -16.77 -6.58 7.01
N ILE A 152 -16.96 -5.59 6.14
CA ILE A 152 -17.79 -5.72 4.93
C ILE A 152 -17.25 -6.80 3.99
N PHE A 153 -15.93 -6.83 3.77
CA PHE A 153 -15.30 -7.87 2.93
C PHE A 153 -15.40 -9.27 3.52
N PHE A 154 -15.48 -9.41 4.85
CA PHE A 154 -15.67 -10.71 5.49
C PHE A 154 -17.07 -11.28 5.28
N ILE A 155 -18.09 -10.45 5.12
CA ILE A 155 -19.51 -10.88 5.06
C ILE A 155 -20.17 -10.66 3.68
N GLY A 156 -19.54 -9.93 2.77
CA GLY A 156 -19.93 -9.84 1.35
C GLY A 156 -21.07 -8.89 1.01
N TYR A 157 -21.23 -7.78 1.74
CA TYR A 157 -22.20 -6.71 1.40
C TYR A 157 -21.69 -5.73 0.34
#